data_AF-G5E3H3-F1
#
_entry.id   AF-G5E3H3-F1
#
_cell.length_a   1.000
_cell.length_b   1.000
_cell.length_c   1.000
_cell.angle_alpha   90.00
_cell.angle_beta   90.00
_cell.angle_gamma   90.00
#
_symmetry.space_group_name_H-M   'P 1'
#
loop_
_entity.id
_entity.type
_entity.pdbx_description
1 polymer ?
#
loop_
_entity_poly.entity_id
_entity_poly.type
_entity_poly.pdbx_seq_one_letter_code
_entity_poly.pdbx_strand_id
1 'polypeptide(L)'
;TEQETLLLLEALEMYKDDWNKVSEHVGSRTQDECIPHFLRLPIEDPYLEDSEASLGPLAYQPIPFSQSGNPVMSTVAFLASVVDPRVASAAAKSALDEFSKMKEEVPTALVEAHVRKVEDAARITGKPAPSYGLESSGIAGTMCEENERIECPK
;
A
#
# COMPACT_ATOMS: atom_id res chain seq x y z
N THR A 1 -11.84 -44.80 9.30
CA THR A 1 -10.48 -45.27 9.68
C THR A 1 -9.55 -45.13 8.48
N GLU A 2 -8.23 -45.22 8.64
CA GLU A 2 -7.30 -45.11 7.48
C GLU A 2 -7.57 -46.18 6.42
N GLN A 3 -7.89 -47.40 6.86
CA GLN A 3 -8.27 -48.50 5.96
C GLN A 3 -9.54 -48.19 5.15
N GLU A 4 -10.56 -47.61 5.78
CA GLU A 4 -11.79 -47.19 5.07
C GLU A 4 -11.49 -46.08 4.06
N THR A 5 -10.56 -45.16 4.36
CA THR A 5 -10.12 -44.13 3.43
C THR A 5 -9.41 -44.72 2.21
N LEU A 6 -8.56 -45.74 2.38
CA LEU A 6 -7.89 -46.41 1.25
C LEU A 6 -8.89 -47.11 0.33
N LEU A 7 -9.86 -47.84 0.89
CA LEU A 7 -10.92 -48.49 0.13
C LEU A 7 -11.80 -47.47 -0.62
N LEU A 8 -12.07 -46.32 -0.01
CA LEU A 8 -12.79 -45.22 -0.65
C LEU A 8 -12.02 -44.67 -1.86
N LEU A 9 -10.71 -44.47 -1.74
CA LEU A 9 -9.87 -43.96 -2.83
C LEU A 9 -9.73 -44.96 -3.97
N GLU A 10 -9.58 -46.25 -3.67
CA GLU A 10 -9.57 -47.33 -4.67
C GLU A 10 -10.92 -47.40 -5.42
N ALA A 11 -12.03 -47.32 -4.67
CA ALA A 11 -13.37 -47.29 -5.26
C ALA A 11 -13.59 -46.06 -6.16
N LEU A 12 -13.10 -44.89 -5.77
CA LEU A 12 -13.15 -43.67 -6.58
C LEU A 12 -12.27 -43.76 -7.83
N GLU A 13 -11.15 -44.46 -7.77
CA GLU A 13 -10.32 -44.71 -8.94
C GLU A 13 -11.06 -45.57 -9.99
N MET A 14 -11.74 -46.63 -9.53
CA MET A 14 -12.48 -47.56 -10.38
C MET A 14 -13.83 -47.04 -10.87
N TYR A 15 -14.62 -46.41 -10.00
CA TYR A 15 -16.03 -46.08 -10.25
C TYR A 15 -16.31 -44.58 -10.40
N LYS A 16 -15.31 -43.70 -10.20
CA LYS A 16 -15.42 -42.24 -10.34
C LYS A 16 -16.59 -41.66 -9.53
N ASP A 17 -17.66 -41.24 -10.20
CA ASP A 17 -18.78 -40.52 -9.61
C ASP A 17 -19.99 -41.42 -9.24
N ASP A 18 -19.90 -42.74 -9.47
CA ASP A 18 -20.97 -43.70 -9.12
C ASP A 18 -20.97 -44.02 -7.60
N TRP A 19 -21.49 -43.09 -6.78
CA TRP A 19 -21.49 -43.21 -5.30
C TRP A 19 -22.21 -44.45 -4.75
N ASN A 20 -23.18 -44.98 -5.49
CA ASN A 20 -23.83 -46.25 -5.13
C ASN A 20 -22.82 -47.42 -5.11
N LYS A 21 -22.02 -47.56 -6.18
CA LYS A 21 -20.99 -48.60 -6.29
C LYS A 21 -19.80 -48.34 -5.37
N VAL A 22 -19.47 -47.06 -5.14
CA VAL A 22 -18.43 -46.67 -4.19
C VAL A 22 -18.80 -47.10 -2.77
N SER A 23 -20.04 -46.86 -2.33
CA SER A 23 -20.50 -47.29 -1.00
C SER A 23 -20.54 -48.81 -0.85
N GLU A 24 -20.89 -49.54 -1.93
CA GLU A 24 -20.89 -51.01 -1.96
C GLU A 24 -19.46 -51.57 -1.84
N HIS A 25 -18.48 -50.94 -2.49
CA HIS A 25 -17.08 -51.34 -2.42
C HIS A 25 -16.46 -51.07 -1.05
N VAL A 26 -16.81 -49.95 -0.41
CA VAL A 26 -16.37 -49.62 0.96
C VAL A 26 -17.04 -50.56 1.97
N GLY A 27 -18.31 -50.93 1.75
CA GLY A 27 -19.07 -51.96 2.47
C GLY A 27 -19.43 -51.63 3.93
N SER A 28 -18.69 -50.74 4.59
CA SER A 28 -18.91 -50.34 5.98
C SER A 28 -19.69 -49.03 6.13
N ARG A 29 -19.88 -48.27 5.05
CA ARG A 29 -20.41 -46.89 5.06
C ARG A 29 -21.43 -46.68 3.94
N THR A 30 -22.41 -45.81 4.20
CA THR A 30 -23.41 -45.41 3.19
C THR A 30 -22.88 -44.25 2.34
N GLN A 31 -23.49 -44.00 1.19
CA GLN A 31 -23.10 -42.87 0.31
C GLN A 31 -23.06 -41.53 1.07
N ASP A 32 -23.99 -41.31 2.00
CA ASP A 32 -24.15 -40.07 2.75
C ASP A 32 -23.01 -39.86 3.76
N GLU A 33 -22.26 -40.92 4.08
CA GLU A 33 -21.05 -40.86 4.89
C GLU A 33 -19.78 -40.82 4.01
N CYS A 34 -19.75 -41.54 2.89
CA CYS A 34 -18.61 -41.56 1.96
C CYS A 34 -18.36 -40.19 1.31
N ILE A 35 -19.41 -39.50 0.86
CA ILE A 35 -19.31 -38.18 0.19
C ILE A 35 -18.68 -37.12 1.11
N PRO A 36 -19.20 -36.83 2.32
CA PRO A 36 -18.61 -35.81 3.18
C PRO A 36 -17.24 -36.23 3.73
N HIS A 37 -16.93 -37.52 3.81
CA HIS A 37 -15.58 -37.97 4.16
C HIS A 37 -14.58 -37.62 3.06
N PHE A 38 -14.91 -37.88 1.79
CA PHE A 38 -14.08 -37.49 0.64
C PHE A 38 -13.85 -35.97 0.57
N LEU A 39 -14.89 -35.17 0.72
CA LEU A 39 -14.80 -33.70 0.67
C LEU A 39 -13.95 -33.09 1.79
N ARG A 40 -13.76 -33.81 2.90
CA ARG A 40 -12.97 -33.37 4.06
C ARG A 40 -11.55 -33.95 4.06
N LEU A 41 -11.17 -34.75 3.06
CA LEU A 41 -9.80 -35.26 3.00
C LEU A 41 -8.84 -34.08 2.80
N PRO A 42 -7.83 -33.90 3.68
CA PRO A 42 -6.88 -32.80 3.60
C PRO A 42 -5.83 -33.09 2.52
N ILE A 43 -6.28 -33.12 1.25
CA ILE A 43 -5.41 -33.32 0.08
C ILE A 43 -4.66 -32.03 -0.29
N GLU A 44 -5.29 -30.88 -0.04
CA GLU A 44 -4.78 -29.56 -0.39
C GLU A 44 -4.34 -28.78 0.84
N ASP A 45 -4.94 -29.02 2.02
CA ASP A 45 -4.66 -28.27 3.25
C ASP A 45 -3.16 -28.16 3.59
N PRO A 46 -2.34 -29.23 3.51
CA PRO A 46 -0.89 -29.14 3.76
C PRO A 46 -0.13 -28.22 2.77
N TYR A 47 -0.74 -27.91 1.63
CA TYR A 47 -0.20 -27.01 0.61
C TYR A 47 -0.76 -25.58 0.73
N LEU A 48 -1.81 -25.38 1.53
CA LEU A 48 -2.52 -24.11 1.72
C LEU A 48 -2.19 -23.41 3.04
N GLU A 49 -1.66 -24.12 4.05
CA GLU A 49 -1.34 -23.55 5.38
C GLU A 49 -0.34 -22.38 5.34
N ASP A 50 0.57 -22.34 4.37
CA ASP A 50 1.50 -21.22 4.15
C ASP A 50 0.89 -20.04 3.35
N SER A 51 -0.34 -20.22 2.84
CA SER A 51 -0.89 -19.41 1.76
C SER A 51 -1.91 -18.36 2.23
N GLU A 52 -2.71 -18.60 3.27
CA GLU A 52 -3.83 -17.69 3.58
C GLU A 52 -3.42 -16.25 3.94
N ALA A 53 -2.30 -16.07 4.63
CA ALA A 53 -1.75 -14.73 4.93
C ALA A 53 -0.76 -14.24 3.85
N SER A 54 -0.18 -15.14 3.06
CA SER A 54 0.89 -14.87 2.08
C SER A 54 0.37 -14.59 0.67
N LEU A 55 -0.80 -15.13 0.31
CA LEU A 55 -1.38 -15.03 -1.03
C LEU A 55 -1.82 -13.61 -1.42
N GLY A 56 -1.95 -12.70 -0.44
CA GLY A 56 -2.27 -11.30 -0.71
C GLY A 56 -3.49 -11.15 -1.63
N PRO A 57 -3.43 -10.38 -2.72
CA PRO A 57 -4.54 -10.18 -3.66
C PRO A 57 -5.03 -11.46 -4.33
N LEU A 58 -4.26 -12.55 -4.31
CA LEU A 58 -4.62 -13.83 -4.92
C LEU A 58 -5.63 -14.63 -4.08
N ALA A 59 -5.73 -14.32 -2.77
CA ALA A 59 -6.72 -14.93 -1.87
C ALA A 59 -8.17 -14.57 -2.27
N TYR A 60 -8.35 -13.49 -3.04
CA TYR A 60 -9.66 -13.02 -3.50
C TYR A 60 -9.80 -13.28 -5.00
N GLN A 61 -10.59 -14.29 -5.37
CA GLN A 61 -11.05 -14.49 -6.74
C GLN A 61 -12.46 -13.88 -6.89
N PRO A 62 -12.73 -13.00 -7.89
CA PRO A 62 -11.84 -12.52 -8.96
C PRO A 62 -10.87 -11.44 -8.49
N ILE A 63 -9.60 -11.53 -8.91
CA ILE A 63 -8.55 -10.58 -8.50
C ILE A 63 -8.93 -9.15 -8.98
N PRO A 64 -9.13 -8.20 -8.06
CA PRO A 64 -9.48 -6.84 -8.43
C PRO A 64 -8.37 -6.24 -9.29
N PHE A 65 -8.77 -5.61 -10.39
CA PHE A 65 -7.89 -4.98 -11.39
C PHE A 65 -7.05 -5.92 -12.28
N SER A 66 -7.19 -7.25 -12.16
CA SER A 66 -6.49 -8.19 -13.05
C SER A 66 -6.96 -8.11 -14.51
N GLN A 67 -8.26 -7.91 -14.75
CA GLN A 67 -8.82 -7.78 -16.10
C GLN A 67 -8.93 -6.33 -16.62
N SER A 68 -8.92 -5.33 -15.73
CA SER A 68 -8.92 -3.93 -16.17
C SER A 68 -7.49 -3.51 -16.50
N GLY A 69 -7.28 -2.82 -17.63
CA GLY A 69 -5.96 -2.34 -18.07
C GLY A 69 -5.34 -1.24 -17.20
N ASN A 70 -5.32 -1.40 -15.87
CA ASN A 70 -4.72 -0.49 -14.91
C ASN A 70 -3.44 -1.12 -14.32
N PRO A 71 -2.31 -1.07 -15.06
CA PRO A 71 -1.05 -1.68 -14.63
C PRO A 71 -0.50 -1.06 -13.33
N VAL A 72 -0.84 0.20 -13.05
CA VAL A 72 -0.42 0.90 -11.82
C VAL A 72 -1.16 0.35 -10.61
N MET A 73 -2.48 0.17 -10.70
CA MET A 73 -3.24 -0.34 -9.56
C MET A 73 -2.93 -1.81 -9.25
N SER A 74 -2.74 -2.64 -10.27
CA SER A 74 -2.41 -4.07 -10.10
C SER A 74 -1.05 -4.25 -9.43
N THR A 75 -0.06 -3.41 -9.77
CA THR A 75 1.26 -3.43 -9.11
C THR A 75 1.21 -2.89 -7.70
N VAL A 76 0.48 -1.80 -7.45
CA VAL A 76 0.31 -1.24 -6.10
C VAL A 76 -0.39 -2.22 -5.16
N ALA A 77 -1.44 -2.91 -5.62
CA ALA A 77 -2.14 -3.92 -4.82
C ALA A 77 -1.22 -5.08 -4.40
N PHE A 78 -0.36 -5.55 -5.30
CA PHE A 78 0.62 -6.59 -5.00
C PHE A 78 1.70 -6.10 -4.03
N LEU A 79 2.27 -4.92 -4.26
CA LEU A 79 3.30 -4.38 -3.35
C LEU A 79 2.74 -4.12 -1.95
N ALA A 80 1.49 -3.69 -1.85
CA ALA A 80 0.82 -3.44 -0.57
C ALA A 80 0.62 -4.71 0.27
N SER A 81 0.47 -5.89 -0.34
CA SER A 81 0.30 -7.14 0.41
C SER A 81 1.60 -7.76 0.90
N VAL A 82 2.73 -7.41 0.28
CA VAL A 82 4.05 -7.96 0.63
C VAL A 82 4.71 -7.17 1.75
N VAL A 83 4.29 -5.92 1.96
CA VAL A 83 4.86 -5.05 3.01
C VAL A 83 4.06 -5.12 4.30
N ASP A 84 4.74 -5.16 5.44
CA ASP A 84 4.09 -5.06 6.73
C ASP A 84 3.47 -3.65 6.92
N PRO A 85 2.21 -3.54 7.42
CA PRO A 85 1.54 -2.27 7.59
C PRO A 85 2.31 -1.25 8.44
N ARG A 86 3.13 -1.70 9.40
CA ARG A 86 3.93 -0.81 10.26
C ARG A 86 5.08 -0.20 9.49
N VAL A 87 5.75 -0.98 8.64
CA VAL A 87 6.83 -0.49 7.77
C VAL A 87 6.28 0.49 6.75
N ALA A 88 5.17 0.13 6.09
CA ALA A 88 4.47 1.01 5.15
C ALA A 88 4.04 2.33 5.81
N SER A 89 3.48 2.28 7.02
CA SER A 89 3.08 3.48 7.77
C SER A 89 4.26 4.37 8.16
N ALA A 90 5.36 3.79 8.63
CA ALA A 90 6.56 4.55 8.99
C ALA A 90 7.17 5.23 7.76
N ALA A 91 7.29 4.51 6.64
CA ALA A 91 7.78 5.04 5.39
C ALA A 91 6.89 6.17 4.85
N ALA A 92 5.57 5.98 4.86
CA ALA A 92 4.60 6.98 4.42
C ALA A 92 4.68 8.25 5.29
N LYS A 93 4.80 8.11 6.62
CA LYS A 93 4.94 9.24 7.53
C LYS A 93 6.20 10.05 7.23
N SER A 94 7.36 9.40 7.15
CA SER A 94 8.63 10.08 6.86
C SER A 94 8.60 10.80 5.50
N ALA A 95 7.97 10.19 4.49
CA ALA A 95 7.81 10.81 3.18
C ALA A 95 6.92 12.06 3.23
N LEU A 96 5.80 12.02 3.97
CA LEU A 96 4.90 13.15 4.14
C LEU A 96 5.53 14.28 4.96
N ASP A 97 6.34 13.96 5.95
CA ASP A 97 7.07 14.94 6.77
C ASP A 97 8.08 15.72 5.91
N GLU A 98 8.87 15.03 5.07
CA GLU A 98 9.81 15.68 4.14
C GLU A 98 9.09 16.46 3.03
N PHE A 99 7.99 15.92 2.50
CA PHE A 99 7.19 16.61 1.50
C PHE A 99 6.56 17.90 2.04
N SER A 100 6.23 17.95 3.33
CA SER A 100 5.71 19.16 3.98
C SER A 100 6.78 20.24 4.09
N LYS A 101 8.03 19.87 4.43
CA LYS A 101 9.16 20.82 4.46
C LYS A 101 9.44 21.43 3.10
N MET A 102 9.46 20.62 2.03
CA MET A 102 9.66 21.10 0.66
C MET A 102 8.58 22.11 0.20
N LYS A 103 7.36 22.03 0.73
CA LYS A 103 6.29 23.00 0.41
C LYS A 103 6.47 24.34 1.10
N GLU A 104 7.10 24.36 2.26
CA GLU A 104 7.36 25.59 3.03
C GLU A 104 8.65 26.29 2.57
N GLU A 105 9.55 25.56 1.92
CA GLU A 105 10.77 26.13 1.34
C GLU A 105 10.46 27.01 0.12
N VAL A 106 11.07 28.20 0.11
CA VAL A 106 11.04 29.09 -1.05
C VAL A 106 11.75 28.40 -2.22
N PRO A 107 11.14 28.28 -3.40
CA PRO A 107 11.75 27.61 -4.54
C PRO A 107 13.16 28.14 -4.80
N THR A 108 14.13 27.25 -5.00
CA THR A 108 15.55 27.60 -5.22
C THR A 108 15.73 28.61 -6.35
N ALA A 109 14.90 28.53 -7.39
CA ALA A 109 14.89 29.50 -8.49
C ALA A 109 14.59 30.94 -8.04
N LEU A 110 13.75 31.14 -7.03
CA LEU A 110 13.45 32.47 -6.48
C LEU A 110 14.61 33.00 -5.62
N VAL A 111 15.29 32.11 -4.89
CA VAL A 111 16.50 32.44 -4.13
C VAL A 111 17.62 32.88 -5.08
N GLU A 112 17.87 32.12 -6.15
CA GLU A 112 18.86 32.46 -7.17
C GLU A 112 18.55 33.79 -7.87
N ALA A 113 17.28 34.01 -8.22
CA ALA A 113 16.83 35.26 -8.81
C ALA A 113 17.02 36.45 -7.85
N HIS A 114 16.82 36.25 -6.54
CA HIS A 114 17.05 37.28 -5.53
C HIS A 114 18.53 37.59 -5.37
N VAL A 115 19.39 36.58 -5.24
CA VAL A 115 20.86 36.75 -5.14
C VAL A 115 21.39 37.56 -6.32
N ARG A 116 20.98 37.22 -7.55
CA ARG A 116 21.40 37.95 -8.74
C ARG A 116 20.97 39.42 -8.72
N LYS A 117 19.74 39.71 -8.29
CA LYS A 117 19.25 41.10 -8.16
C LYS A 117 20.02 41.89 -7.12
N VAL A 118 20.38 41.26 -5.98
CA VAL A 118 21.19 41.89 -4.93
C VAL A 118 22.61 42.15 -5.41
N GLU A 119 23.23 41.21 -6.15
CA GLU A 119 24.56 41.38 -6.74
C GLU A 119 24.58 42.47 -7.82
N ASP A 120 23.59 42.51 -8.70
CA ASP A 120 23.47 43.55 -9.73
C ASP A 120 23.27 44.94 -9.09
N ALA A 121 22.49 45.02 -8.02
CA ALA A 121 22.36 46.25 -7.23
C ALA A 121 23.67 46.66 -6.56
N ALA A 122 24.40 45.70 -5.98
CA ALA A 122 25.70 45.94 -5.33
C ALA A 122 26.77 46.48 -6.31
N ARG A 123 26.73 46.05 -7.58
CA ARG A 123 27.62 46.58 -8.63
C ARG A 123 27.37 48.06 -8.93
N ILE A 124 26.14 48.54 -8.74
CA ILE A 124 25.73 49.92 -9.03
C ILE A 124 25.93 50.83 -7.80
N THR A 125 25.58 50.35 -6.60
CA THR A 125 25.63 51.14 -5.36
C THR A 125 26.91 50.94 -4.54
N GLY A 126 27.78 50.01 -4.94
CA GLY A 126 29.06 49.72 -4.28
C GLY A 126 28.96 48.99 -2.94
N LYS A 127 27.74 48.66 -2.47
CA LYS A 127 27.49 47.89 -1.24
C LYS A 127 26.36 46.87 -1.45
N PRO A 128 26.55 45.59 -1.11
CA PRO A 128 25.47 44.61 -1.16
C PRO A 128 24.49 44.86 -0.01
N ALA A 129 23.21 45.07 -0.35
CA ALA A 129 22.12 45.20 0.60
C ALA A 129 21.27 43.91 0.57
N PRO A 130 21.33 43.06 1.61
CA PRO A 130 20.62 41.77 1.63
C PRO A 130 19.10 41.87 1.57
N SER A 131 18.53 43.04 1.89
CA SER A 131 17.09 43.30 1.84
C SER A 131 16.62 43.89 0.49
N TYR A 132 17.53 44.11 -0.45
CA TYR A 132 17.23 44.83 -1.68
C TYR A 132 16.17 44.12 -2.53
N GLY A 133 15.05 44.81 -2.79
CA GLY A 133 13.93 44.28 -3.58
C GLY A 133 13.05 43.27 -2.86
N LEU A 134 13.33 42.95 -1.59
CA LEU A 134 12.55 42.00 -0.78
C LEU A 134 11.17 42.56 -0.37
N GLU A 135 11.08 43.87 -0.18
CA GLU A 135 9.82 44.61 0.03
C GLU A 135 8.86 44.52 -1.18
N SER A 136 9.41 44.37 -2.39
CA SER A 136 8.63 44.26 -3.64
C SER A 136 8.24 42.83 -4.02
N SER A 137 8.82 41.83 -3.35
CA SER A 137 8.60 40.42 -3.67
C SER A 137 7.32 39.82 -3.09
N GLY A 138 6.58 40.55 -2.25
CA GLY A 138 5.29 40.10 -1.71
C GLY A 138 5.37 38.85 -0.82
N ILE A 139 6.55 38.56 -0.27
CA ILE A 139 6.79 37.43 0.64
C ILE A 139 6.18 37.80 2.01
N ALA A 140 5.38 36.90 2.58
CA ALA A 140 4.73 37.13 3.87
C ALA A 140 5.78 37.46 4.96
N GLY A 141 5.64 38.63 5.60
CA GLY A 141 6.55 39.10 6.66
C GLY A 141 7.62 40.13 6.24
N THR A 142 7.70 40.53 4.96
CA THR A 142 8.70 41.50 4.47
C THR A 142 8.18 42.94 4.34
N MET A 143 6.95 43.21 4.78
CA MET A 143 6.36 44.56 4.83
C MET A 143 6.65 45.19 6.20
N CYS A 144 7.33 46.33 6.22
CA CYS A 144 7.51 47.11 7.45
C CYS A 144 6.15 47.62 7.93
N GLU A 145 5.59 47.03 8.99
CA GLU A 145 4.42 47.59 9.67
C GLU A 145 4.82 48.86 10.43
N GLU A 146 4.44 50.02 9.91
CA GLU A 146 4.59 51.30 10.59
C GLU A 146 3.38 51.54 11.53
N ASN A 147 3.53 51.08 12.78
CA ASN A 147 3.05 51.65 14.05
C ASN A 147 1.52 51.79 14.33
N GLU A 148 1.02 51.06 15.32
CA GLU A 148 0.09 51.60 16.34
C GLU A 148 0.36 50.99 17.73
N ARG A 149 0.98 51.77 18.62
CA ARG A 149 0.92 51.55 20.07
C ARG A 149 -0.53 51.73 20.51
N ILE A 150 -1.21 50.64 20.87
CA ILE A 150 -2.40 50.70 21.72
C ILE A 150 -1.98 50.26 23.12
N GLU A 151 -1.93 51.26 23.99
CA GLU A 151 -1.69 51.21 25.42
C GLU A 151 -2.83 50.42 26.10
N CYS A 152 -2.50 49.38 26.88
CA CYS A 152 -3.45 48.79 27.83
C CYS A 152 -3.26 49.42 29.21
N PRO A 153 -4.24 50.14 29.78
CA PRO A 153 -4.28 50.35 31.21
C PRO A 153 -5.09 49.25 31.91
N LYS A 154 -4.68 48.99 33.16
CA LYS A 154 -5.27 48.07 34.13
C LYS A 154 -6.69 48.48 34.53
#